data_AF-A0AAV7Y7Y2-F1
#
_entry.id   AF-A0AAV7Y7Y2-F1
#
_cell.length_a   1.000
_cell.length_b   1.000
_cell.length_c   1.000
_cell.angle_alpha   90.00
_cell.angle_beta   90.00
_cell.angle_gamma   90.00
#
_symmetry.space_group_name_H-M   'P 1'
#
loop_
_entity.id
_entity.type
_entity.pdbx_description
1 polymer ?
#
loop_
_entity_poly.entity_id
_entity_poly.type
_entity_poly.pdbx_seq_one_letter_code
_entity_poly.pdbx_strand_id
1 'polypeptide(L)'
;MNHNKQIDTSDTETSDESLGNLSESSENEVIESALFENSSEIWELEPMNGNYDPKKLDVFEENTKYKDYFYEEESYNVAVQSKKKENFVFSITMSPNDEDSIYVLCHSKEKSVMKEISTTGFKISLLRKMFCKGYSIKEILKNFDKSLTGSKHAVCLNVKEDNEILIMEKTGNVTQFKIGVLYVGEGQTKETEFLSNQEGSSAWNEFLEILGDKVTLMGWEGFSGGLNTKRDRSGKESIFTKWNDYEIMYHVSTLLKHSEKDPQQIVKKKHIGNDVVVIIFIDGDQKYDPESLKSKQNHILIAVKPIIINEETKYRVEVLTKTNVPKYEPRLPNPPIFNQDQIRDFILTKVCQGERVAQKTGQFIERYLRFREAVLKKIVNRYIK
;
A
#
# COMPACT_ATOMS: atom_id res chain seq x y z
N MET A 1 58.43 27.85 -77.12
CA MET A 1 57.29 28.71 -76.74
C MET A 1 56.09 27.81 -76.51
N ASN A 2 55.42 28.04 -75.39
CA ASN A 2 54.10 27.58 -74.93
C ASN A 2 53.89 26.17 -74.32
N HIS A 3 53.07 26.23 -73.26
CA HIS A 3 52.72 25.32 -72.18
C HIS A 3 51.70 24.23 -72.51
N ASN A 4 51.64 23.19 -71.65
CA ASN A 4 50.44 22.58 -71.03
C ASN A 4 50.95 21.55 -69.98
N LYS A 5 50.57 21.51 -68.69
CA LYS A 5 49.29 21.52 -67.94
C LYS A 5 48.45 20.25 -68.15
N GLN A 6 48.44 19.35 -67.15
CA GLN A 6 47.37 18.37 -66.92
C GLN A 6 47.24 18.13 -65.41
N ILE A 7 45.99 18.16 -64.95
CA ILE A 7 45.53 18.22 -63.55
C ILE A 7 44.89 16.87 -63.18
N ASP A 8 45.06 16.56 -61.91
CA ASP A 8 44.60 15.43 -61.10
C ASP A 8 43.18 15.65 -60.56
N THR A 9 42.35 14.60 -60.47
CA THR A 9 41.19 14.53 -59.55
C THR A 9 40.78 13.07 -59.33
N SER A 10 41.04 12.57 -58.12
CA SER A 10 40.38 11.39 -57.53
C SER A 10 39.33 11.87 -56.54
N ASP A 11 38.05 11.55 -56.79
CA ASP A 11 36.95 11.83 -55.87
C ASP A 11 36.76 10.69 -54.87
N THR A 12 36.83 11.01 -53.58
CA THR A 12 36.40 10.17 -52.45
C THR A 12 35.04 10.66 -51.96
N GLU A 13 34.00 9.85 -52.14
CA GLU A 13 32.73 9.97 -51.42
C GLU A 13 32.81 9.19 -50.10
N THR A 14 32.75 9.91 -48.97
CA THR A 14 32.36 9.36 -47.67
C THR A 14 31.57 10.43 -46.92
N SER A 15 30.26 10.23 -46.78
CA SER A 15 29.43 11.02 -45.86
C SER A 15 28.25 10.18 -45.34
N ASP A 16 27.98 10.34 -44.04
CA ASP A 16 26.72 10.08 -43.34
C ASP A 16 26.34 8.65 -42.88
N GLU A 17 27.12 8.07 -41.95
CA GLU A 17 26.61 7.01 -41.04
C GLU A 17 26.86 7.29 -39.53
N SER A 18 27.46 8.42 -39.14
CA SER A 18 27.91 8.63 -37.75
C SER A 18 26.97 9.43 -36.83
N LEU A 19 25.88 9.99 -37.34
CA LEU A 19 24.96 10.84 -36.54
C LEU A 19 23.76 10.09 -35.94
N GLY A 20 23.39 8.91 -36.47
CA GLY A 20 22.29 8.11 -35.93
C GLY A 20 22.65 7.36 -34.63
N ASN A 21 23.90 6.89 -34.51
CA ASN A 21 24.31 6.00 -33.42
C ASN A 21 24.58 6.70 -32.07
N LEU A 22 24.82 8.01 -32.06
CA LEU A 22 25.12 8.75 -30.82
C LEU A 22 23.86 8.92 -29.96
N SER A 23 22.71 9.22 -30.56
CA SER A 23 21.44 9.41 -29.84
C SER A 23 20.93 8.13 -29.18
N GLU A 24 20.96 7.02 -29.92
CA GLU A 24 20.53 5.71 -29.43
C GLU A 24 21.47 5.18 -28.33
N SER A 25 22.78 5.48 -28.41
CA SER A 25 23.74 5.12 -27.36
C SER A 25 23.52 5.89 -26.05
N SER A 26 23.21 7.19 -26.12
CA SER A 26 22.94 8.01 -24.94
C SER A 26 21.59 7.70 -24.30
N GLU A 27 20.57 7.40 -25.12
CA GLU A 27 19.26 6.97 -24.60
C GLU A 27 19.38 5.63 -23.86
N ASN A 28 20.12 4.68 -24.41
CA ASN A 28 20.37 3.40 -23.75
C ASN A 28 21.16 3.55 -22.44
N GLU A 29 22.14 4.44 -22.38
CA GLU A 29 22.90 4.70 -21.14
C GLU A 29 22.01 5.28 -20.03
N VAL A 30 21.10 6.20 -20.36
CA VAL A 30 20.11 6.74 -19.40
C VAL A 30 19.16 5.65 -18.90
N ILE A 31 18.74 4.75 -19.79
CA ILE A 31 17.86 3.61 -19.47
C ILE A 31 18.59 2.55 -18.63
N GLU A 32 19.90 2.39 -18.75
CA GLU A 32 20.64 1.39 -17.96
C GLU A 32 21.14 1.95 -16.62
N SER A 33 21.13 3.27 -16.44
CA SER A 33 21.57 3.91 -15.21
C SER A 33 20.67 3.56 -13.99
N ALA A 34 21.30 3.00 -12.96
CA ALA A 34 20.63 2.71 -11.68
C ALA A 34 20.21 4.01 -10.98
N LEU A 35 19.00 4.04 -10.42
CA LEU A 35 18.48 5.20 -9.67
C LEU A 35 18.91 5.19 -8.20
N PHE A 36 19.19 4.01 -7.64
CA PHE A 36 19.67 3.86 -6.27
C PHE A 36 21.17 3.60 -6.19
N GLU A 37 21.78 4.07 -5.10
CA GLU A 37 23.09 3.57 -4.68
C GLU A 37 22.95 2.17 -4.07
N ASN A 38 23.88 1.27 -4.41
CA ASN A 38 23.86 -0.12 -3.94
C ASN A 38 24.52 -0.19 -2.55
N SER A 39 23.88 0.38 -1.52
CA SER A 39 24.58 0.78 -0.29
C SER A 39 24.26 -0.01 0.99
N SER A 40 23.37 -1.01 1.02
CA SER A 40 22.97 -1.59 2.31
C SER A 40 22.39 -3.01 2.28
N GLU A 41 22.77 -3.81 3.29
CA GLU A 41 22.26 -5.19 3.50
C GLU A 41 20.76 -5.24 3.84
N ILE A 42 20.15 -4.11 4.21
CA ILE A 42 18.74 -4.08 4.64
C ILE A 42 17.77 -3.82 3.51
N TRP A 43 18.25 -3.34 2.34
CA TRP A 43 17.43 -3.00 1.19
C TRP A 43 17.67 -3.99 0.05
N GLU A 44 16.58 -4.50 -0.53
CA GLU A 44 16.57 -5.36 -1.72
C GLU A 44 15.96 -4.59 -2.88
N LEU A 45 16.71 -4.50 -4.00
CA LEU A 45 16.22 -3.99 -5.28
C LEU A 45 15.25 -5.01 -5.90
N GLU A 46 14.06 -4.54 -6.23
CA GLU A 46 13.07 -5.38 -6.89
C GLU A 46 13.54 -5.75 -8.31
N PRO A 47 13.51 -7.03 -8.68
CA PRO A 47 13.92 -7.46 -10.02
C PRO A 47 12.94 -6.94 -11.09
N MET A 48 13.53 -6.51 -12.21
CA MET A 48 12.82 -6.11 -13.43
C MET A 48 12.53 -7.36 -14.28
N ASN A 49 11.58 -8.19 -13.83
CA ASN A 49 11.20 -9.43 -14.52
C ASN A 49 9.69 -9.64 -14.57
N GLY A 50 8.93 -8.58 -14.31
CA GLY A 50 7.49 -8.56 -14.39
C GLY A 50 6.96 -8.41 -15.81
N ASN A 51 5.78 -8.97 -16.05
CA ASN A 51 4.94 -8.57 -17.17
C ASN A 51 3.86 -7.65 -16.60
N TYR A 52 4.16 -6.36 -16.46
CA TYR A 52 3.15 -5.38 -16.06
C TYR A 52 2.05 -5.35 -17.12
N ASP A 53 0.85 -5.78 -16.74
CA ASP A 53 -0.35 -5.66 -17.55
C ASP A 53 -1.26 -4.61 -16.88
N PRO A 54 -1.37 -3.39 -17.43
CA PRO A 54 -2.23 -2.34 -16.85
C PRO A 54 -3.71 -2.73 -16.82
N LYS A 55 -4.12 -3.81 -17.52
CA LYS A 55 -5.49 -4.34 -17.45
C LYS A 55 -5.69 -5.35 -16.32
N LYS A 56 -4.61 -5.86 -15.72
CA LYS A 56 -4.63 -6.74 -14.55
C LYS A 56 -4.22 -5.97 -13.29
N LEU A 57 -4.94 -4.89 -13.04
CA LEU A 57 -4.90 -4.27 -11.72
C LEU A 57 -5.57 -5.27 -10.78
N ASP A 58 -4.77 -5.90 -9.92
CA ASP A 58 -5.30 -6.68 -8.78
C ASP A 58 -5.99 -5.68 -7.86
N VAL A 59 -7.28 -5.44 -8.14
CA VAL A 59 -8.15 -4.67 -7.26
C VAL A 59 -8.24 -5.47 -5.97
N PHE A 60 -7.79 -4.82 -4.92
CA PHE A 60 -7.43 -5.43 -3.65
C PHE A 60 -8.52 -6.35 -3.10
N GLU A 61 -8.14 -7.57 -2.72
CA GLU A 61 -9.05 -8.45 -1.97
C GLU A 61 -9.25 -7.88 -0.56
N GLU A 62 -10.36 -7.16 -0.37
CA GLU A 62 -10.81 -6.74 0.94
C GLU A 62 -11.41 -7.93 1.70
N ASN A 63 -11.12 -8.02 3.00
CA ASN A 63 -11.77 -9.02 3.84
C ASN A 63 -13.12 -8.45 4.30
N THR A 64 -14.19 -8.69 3.53
CA THR A 64 -15.55 -8.20 3.80
C THR A 64 -16.49 -9.31 4.28
N LYS A 65 -15.95 -10.49 4.62
CA LYS A 65 -16.74 -11.69 4.90
C LYS A 65 -17.77 -11.49 6.02
N TYR A 66 -17.43 -10.78 7.09
CA TYR A 66 -18.39 -10.51 8.17
C TYR A 66 -19.50 -9.58 7.68
N LYS A 67 -19.14 -8.46 7.03
CA LYS A 67 -20.10 -7.53 6.47
C LYS A 67 -21.09 -8.23 5.52
N ASP A 68 -20.56 -8.94 4.53
CA ASP A 68 -21.33 -9.44 3.38
C ASP A 68 -22.23 -10.62 3.75
N TYR A 69 -21.80 -11.51 4.64
CA TYR A 69 -22.54 -12.74 4.95
C TYR A 69 -23.22 -12.73 6.32
N PHE A 70 -22.83 -11.85 7.25
CA PHE A 70 -23.30 -11.93 8.64
C PHE A 70 -23.92 -10.63 9.14
N TYR A 71 -23.34 -9.48 8.85
CA TYR A 71 -23.79 -8.21 9.43
C TYR A 71 -25.15 -7.75 8.87
N GLU A 72 -25.34 -7.88 7.56
CA GLU A 72 -26.58 -7.48 6.88
C GLU A 72 -27.68 -8.56 7.01
N GLU A 73 -27.29 -9.80 7.23
CA GLU A 73 -28.15 -10.99 7.30
C GLU A 73 -28.73 -11.28 8.70
N GLU A 74 -29.65 -12.25 8.78
CA GLU A 74 -30.08 -12.85 10.05
C GLU A 74 -29.00 -13.78 10.62
N SER A 75 -28.02 -13.17 11.31
CA SER A 75 -26.94 -13.90 11.97
C SER A 75 -26.98 -13.76 13.50
N TYR A 76 -26.21 -14.61 14.18
CA TYR A 76 -25.93 -14.45 15.60
C TYR A 76 -24.45 -14.69 15.93
N ASN A 77 -23.98 -14.03 16.99
CA ASN A 77 -22.61 -14.17 17.47
C ASN A 77 -22.56 -15.02 18.73
N VAL A 78 -21.44 -15.71 18.92
CA VAL A 78 -21.15 -16.52 20.10
C VAL A 78 -19.78 -16.14 20.62
N ALA A 79 -19.75 -15.59 21.84
CA ALA A 79 -18.52 -15.43 22.59
C ALA A 79 -18.02 -16.80 23.04
N VAL A 80 -16.73 -17.07 22.87
CA VAL A 80 -16.10 -18.34 23.25
C VAL A 80 -14.77 -18.08 23.94
N GLN A 81 -14.56 -18.73 25.09
CA GLN A 81 -13.27 -18.75 25.77
C GLN A 81 -12.74 -20.19 25.84
N SER A 82 -11.57 -20.43 25.23
CA SER A 82 -10.95 -21.76 25.23
C SER A 82 -10.48 -22.14 26.64
N LYS A 83 -10.16 -23.43 26.80
CA LYS A 83 -9.54 -23.94 28.04
C LYS A 83 -8.22 -23.25 28.38
N LYS A 84 -7.50 -22.75 27.37
CA LYS A 84 -6.26 -21.98 27.51
C LYS A 84 -6.50 -20.48 27.73
N LYS A 85 -7.74 -20.06 27.95
CA LYS A 85 -8.14 -18.65 28.16
C LYS A 85 -7.97 -17.75 26.94
N GLU A 86 -7.85 -18.32 25.75
CA GLU A 86 -7.91 -17.57 24.50
C GLU A 86 -9.37 -17.19 24.20
N ASN A 87 -9.56 -15.99 23.66
CA ASN A 87 -10.87 -15.42 23.38
C ASN A 87 -11.15 -15.49 21.88
N PHE A 88 -12.32 -16.01 21.54
CA PHE A 88 -12.82 -16.11 20.18
C PHE A 88 -14.24 -15.55 20.12
N VAL A 89 -14.62 -15.08 18.94
CA VAL A 89 -16.01 -14.76 18.63
C VAL A 89 -16.39 -15.49 17.35
N PHE A 90 -17.51 -16.19 17.38
CA PHE A 90 -18.04 -16.95 16.23
C PHE A 90 -19.28 -16.25 15.72
N SER A 91 -19.30 -15.89 14.45
CA SER A 91 -20.47 -15.37 13.75
C SER A 91 -21.07 -16.50 12.93
N ILE A 92 -22.38 -16.73 13.05
CA ILE A 92 -23.07 -17.88 12.48
C ILE A 92 -24.32 -17.41 11.74
N THR A 93 -24.48 -17.89 10.51
CA THR A 93 -25.67 -17.69 9.67
C THR A 93 -25.97 -18.98 8.89
N MET A 94 -27.16 -19.07 8.31
CA MET A 94 -27.48 -20.15 7.36
C MET A 94 -26.66 -19.98 6.09
N SER A 95 -26.23 -21.10 5.48
CA SER A 95 -25.55 -21.01 4.19
C SER A 95 -26.54 -20.57 3.12
N PRO A 96 -26.20 -19.58 2.26
CA PRO A 96 -27.03 -19.22 1.11
C PRO A 96 -27.00 -20.29 0.01
N ASN A 97 -26.03 -21.22 0.05
CA ASN A 97 -25.81 -22.21 -0.99
C ASN A 97 -26.43 -23.58 -0.68
N ASP A 98 -26.69 -23.87 0.59
CA ASP A 98 -27.17 -25.17 1.06
C ASP A 98 -28.00 -25.01 2.34
N GLU A 99 -29.29 -25.34 2.26
CA GLU A 99 -30.26 -25.21 3.38
C GLU A 99 -29.91 -26.11 4.58
N ASP A 100 -29.16 -27.19 4.36
CA ASP A 100 -28.70 -28.10 5.40
C ASP A 100 -27.30 -27.73 5.94
N SER A 101 -26.77 -26.56 5.59
CA SER A 101 -25.46 -26.08 6.01
C SER A 101 -25.51 -24.69 6.66
N ILE A 102 -24.50 -24.40 7.47
CA ILE A 102 -24.30 -23.08 8.08
C ILE A 102 -22.93 -22.50 7.70
N TYR A 103 -22.88 -21.19 7.54
CA TYR A 103 -21.63 -20.46 7.51
C TYR A 103 -21.21 -20.08 8.93
N VAL A 104 -19.95 -20.37 9.24
CA VAL A 104 -19.34 -20.10 10.54
C VAL A 104 -18.05 -19.33 10.34
N LEU A 105 -18.04 -18.08 10.80
CA LEU A 105 -16.86 -17.22 10.79
C LEU A 105 -16.28 -17.12 12.20
N CYS A 106 -15.10 -17.72 12.41
CA CYS A 106 -14.38 -17.63 13.67
C CYS A 106 -13.40 -16.45 13.63
N HIS A 107 -13.52 -15.53 14.58
CA HIS A 107 -12.58 -14.46 14.82
C HIS A 107 -11.64 -14.83 15.98
N SER A 108 -10.35 -14.97 15.68
CA SER A 108 -9.26 -15.10 16.66
C SER A 108 -8.38 -13.84 16.66
N LYS A 109 -7.45 -13.78 17.62
CA LYS A 109 -6.43 -12.72 17.69
C LYS A 109 -5.68 -12.60 16.37
N GLU A 110 -5.27 -13.71 15.79
CA GLU A 110 -4.40 -13.81 14.62
C GLU A 110 -5.15 -13.53 13.33
N LYS A 111 -6.37 -14.07 13.17
CA LYS A 111 -7.10 -14.01 11.90
C LYS A 111 -8.59 -14.28 12.06
N SER A 112 -9.30 -14.18 10.94
CA SER A 112 -10.68 -14.64 10.82
C SER A 112 -10.78 -15.74 9.78
N VAL A 113 -11.47 -16.84 10.12
CA VAL A 113 -11.56 -18.05 9.30
C VAL A 113 -13.02 -18.42 9.12
N MET A 114 -13.47 -18.49 7.87
CA MET A 114 -14.82 -18.93 7.51
C MET A 114 -14.82 -20.41 7.14
N LYS A 115 -15.84 -21.15 7.57
CA LYS A 115 -16.13 -22.51 7.13
C LYS A 115 -17.61 -22.68 6.90
N GLU A 116 -17.96 -23.44 5.87
CA GLU A 116 -19.29 -24.03 5.74
C GLU A 116 -19.32 -25.36 6.48
N ILE A 117 -20.35 -25.58 7.30
CA ILE A 117 -20.51 -26.79 8.11
C ILE A 117 -21.88 -27.39 7.83
N SER A 118 -21.89 -28.62 7.31
CA SER A 118 -23.11 -29.41 7.19
C SER A 118 -23.70 -29.67 8.58
N THR A 119 -25.00 -29.46 8.68
CA THR A 119 -25.77 -29.63 9.91
C THR A 119 -26.58 -30.93 9.91
N THR A 120 -26.42 -31.75 8.88
CA THR A 120 -27.02 -33.07 8.78
C THR A 120 -26.63 -33.91 10.01
N GLY A 121 -27.64 -34.36 10.76
CA GLY A 121 -27.44 -35.14 11.99
C GLY A 121 -27.14 -34.32 13.25
N PHE A 122 -27.14 -32.98 13.18
CA PHE A 122 -27.08 -32.15 14.39
C PHE A 122 -28.37 -32.32 15.19
N LYS A 123 -28.24 -32.63 16.49
CA LYS A 123 -29.40 -32.75 17.38
C LYS A 123 -30.02 -31.37 17.62
N ILE A 124 -31.16 -31.10 16.98
CA ILE A 124 -31.97 -29.91 17.25
C ILE A 124 -32.88 -30.19 18.44
N SER A 125 -32.75 -29.42 19.52
CA SER A 125 -33.69 -29.48 20.64
C SER A 125 -35.05 -28.91 20.21
N LEU A 126 -36.15 -29.60 20.54
CA LEU A 126 -37.53 -29.15 20.22
C LEU A 126 -37.82 -27.71 20.70
N LEU A 127 -37.29 -27.31 21.85
CA LEU A 127 -37.45 -25.96 22.41
C LEU A 127 -36.74 -24.88 21.59
N ARG A 128 -35.73 -25.24 20.79
CA ARG A 128 -34.96 -24.29 19.97
C ARG A 128 -35.62 -23.98 18.62
N LYS A 129 -36.49 -24.88 18.14
CA LYS A 129 -37.28 -24.72 16.90
C LYS A 129 -38.32 -23.58 17.00
N MET A 130 -38.77 -23.22 18.21
CA MET A 130 -39.80 -22.20 18.46
C MET A 130 -39.27 -20.77 18.69
N PHE A 131 -37.95 -20.55 18.86
CA PHE A 131 -37.37 -19.24 19.20
C PHE A 131 -36.21 -18.79 18.28
N CYS A 132 -36.11 -19.35 17.07
CA CYS A 132 -35.04 -19.06 16.10
C CYS A 132 -33.61 -19.24 16.66
N LYS A 133 -33.41 -20.13 17.65
CA LYS A 133 -32.12 -20.33 18.33
C LYS A 133 -31.52 -21.71 18.06
N GLY A 134 -31.16 -21.93 16.80
CA GLY A 134 -29.92 -22.56 16.33
C GLY A 134 -29.46 -23.93 16.85
N TYR A 135 -28.60 -24.54 16.04
CA TYR A 135 -27.89 -25.79 16.33
C TYR A 135 -27.10 -25.77 17.66
N SER A 136 -26.72 -26.94 18.17
CA SER A 136 -25.91 -27.05 19.38
C SER A 136 -24.55 -26.37 19.20
N ILE A 137 -24.28 -25.29 19.95
CA ILE A 137 -22.99 -24.57 19.89
C ILE A 137 -21.82 -25.52 20.14
N LYS A 138 -21.98 -26.51 21.02
CA LYS A 138 -20.95 -27.53 21.27
C LYS A 138 -20.62 -28.34 20.02
N GLU A 139 -21.63 -28.70 19.22
CA GLU A 139 -21.42 -29.42 17.95
C GLU A 139 -20.80 -28.50 16.91
N ILE A 140 -21.24 -27.24 16.80
CA ILE A 140 -20.64 -26.25 15.90
C ILE A 140 -19.15 -26.09 16.20
N LEU A 141 -18.78 -25.83 17.46
CA LEU A 141 -17.38 -25.66 17.86
C LEU A 141 -16.54 -26.91 17.60
N LYS A 142 -17.08 -28.10 17.90
CA LYS A 142 -16.39 -29.38 17.67
C LYS A 142 -16.13 -29.64 16.18
N ASN A 143 -17.09 -29.30 15.30
CA ASN A 143 -16.93 -29.46 13.85
C ASN A 143 -16.02 -28.37 13.26
N PHE A 144 -16.05 -27.16 13.82
CA PHE A 144 -15.16 -26.07 13.39
C PHE A 144 -13.69 -26.37 13.76
N ASP A 145 -13.44 -26.69 15.02
CA ASP A 145 -12.14 -27.10 15.55
C ASP A 145 -12.32 -27.94 16.83
N LYS A 146 -11.92 -29.21 16.78
CA LYS A 146 -12.00 -30.15 17.90
C LYS A 146 -11.29 -29.63 19.17
N SER A 147 -10.27 -28.79 19.04
CA SER A 147 -9.54 -28.19 20.17
C SER A 147 -10.43 -27.30 21.06
N LEU A 148 -11.52 -26.75 20.50
CA LEU A 148 -12.48 -25.90 21.19
C LEU A 148 -13.53 -26.70 21.98
N THR A 149 -13.48 -28.02 21.95
CA THR A 149 -14.42 -28.88 22.69
C THR A 149 -14.33 -28.64 24.20
N GLY A 150 -15.47 -28.26 24.80
CA GLY A 150 -15.57 -27.94 26.23
C GLY A 150 -15.19 -26.49 26.58
N SER A 151 -15.05 -25.61 25.58
CA SER A 151 -14.88 -24.17 25.81
C SER A 151 -16.12 -23.56 26.48
N LYS A 152 -15.89 -22.55 27.33
CA LYS A 152 -16.97 -21.69 27.82
C LYS A 152 -17.52 -20.91 26.64
N HIS A 153 -18.84 -20.78 26.55
CA HIS A 153 -19.48 -20.05 25.46
C HIS A 153 -20.79 -19.40 25.90
N ALA A 154 -21.13 -18.30 25.26
CA ALA A 154 -22.38 -17.58 25.48
C ALA A 154 -22.86 -16.94 24.17
N VAL A 155 -24.16 -17.00 23.90
CA VAL A 155 -24.77 -16.34 22.73
C VAL A 155 -24.84 -14.84 23.00
N CYS A 156 -24.35 -14.04 22.05
CA CYS A 156 -24.43 -12.60 22.07
C CYS A 156 -25.83 -12.18 21.59
N LEU A 157 -26.66 -11.63 22.47
CA LEU A 157 -28.07 -11.35 22.17
C LEU A 157 -28.28 -10.07 21.33
N ASN A 158 -27.31 -9.16 21.29
CA ASN A 158 -27.44 -7.86 20.62
C ASN A 158 -26.38 -7.66 19.51
N VAL A 159 -26.39 -8.52 18.49
CA VAL A 159 -25.39 -8.47 17.40
C VAL A 159 -25.47 -7.19 16.57
N LYS A 160 -26.68 -6.72 16.23
CA LYS A 160 -26.89 -5.53 15.39
C LYS A 160 -26.66 -4.20 16.14
N GLU A 161 -26.59 -4.22 17.47
CA GLU A 161 -26.28 -3.03 18.28
C GLU A 161 -24.77 -2.89 18.55
N ASP A 162 -24.01 -3.97 18.35
CA ASP A 162 -22.59 -4.03 18.66
C ASP A 162 -21.73 -4.14 17.39
N ASN A 163 -21.30 -2.98 16.90
CA ASN A 163 -20.48 -2.86 15.69
C ASN A 163 -19.01 -3.25 15.90
N GLU A 164 -18.63 -3.81 17.05
CA GLU A 164 -17.22 -4.14 17.37
C GLU A 164 -16.56 -5.07 16.36
N ILE A 165 -17.25 -6.12 15.89
CA ILE A 165 -16.69 -7.04 14.88
C ILE A 165 -16.56 -6.35 13.53
N LEU A 166 -17.57 -5.56 13.13
CA LEU A 166 -17.53 -4.80 11.89
C LEU A 166 -16.40 -3.75 11.91
N ILE A 167 -16.22 -3.05 13.04
CA ILE A 167 -15.10 -2.13 13.25
C ILE A 167 -13.77 -2.86 13.17
N MET A 168 -13.67 -4.06 13.78
CA MET A 168 -12.46 -4.88 13.71
C MET A 168 -12.14 -5.31 12.28
N GLU A 169 -13.14 -5.71 11.49
CA GLU A 169 -12.99 -6.05 10.06
C GLU A 169 -12.57 -4.82 9.24
N LYS A 170 -13.30 -3.71 9.36
CA LYS A 170 -12.98 -2.45 8.67
C LYS A 170 -11.58 -1.94 9.01
N THR A 171 -11.15 -2.06 10.26
CA THR A 171 -9.79 -1.65 10.66
C THR A 171 -8.71 -2.54 10.01
N GLY A 172 -9.03 -3.80 9.70
CA GLY A 172 -8.14 -4.69 8.95
C GLY A 172 -8.08 -4.37 7.46
N ASN A 173 -9.14 -3.79 6.90
CA ASN A 173 -9.18 -3.33 5.52
C ASN A 173 -8.65 -1.90 5.45
N VAL A 174 -7.35 -1.75 5.31
CA VAL A 174 -6.75 -0.43 5.15
C VAL A 174 -7.14 0.15 3.80
N THR A 175 -7.96 1.20 3.82
CA THR A 175 -8.43 1.92 2.63
C THR A 175 -7.86 3.34 2.51
N GLN A 176 -7.17 3.81 3.56
CA GLN A 176 -6.60 5.15 3.62
C GLN A 176 -5.08 5.07 3.75
N PHE A 177 -4.36 5.73 2.83
CA PHE A 177 -2.91 5.61 2.69
C PHE A 177 -2.24 6.97 2.80
N LYS A 178 -1.10 7.01 3.49
CA LYS A 178 -0.25 8.19 3.62
C LYS A 178 1.11 7.91 3.00
N ILE A 179 1.41 8.60 1.92
CA ILE A 179 2.57 8.30 1.07
C ILE A 179 3.52 9.49 1.09
N GLY A 180 4.78 9.26 1.47
CA GLY A 180 5.80 10.29 1.37
C GLY A 180 6.14 10.57 -0.09
N VAL A 181 6.34 11.83 -0.47
CA VAL A 181 6.87 12.18 -1.79
C VAL A 181 8.04 13.15 -1.60
N LEU A 182 9.25 12.69 -1.90
CA LEU A 182 10.49 13.42 -1.70
C LEU A 182 11.04 13.88 -3.04
N TYR A 183 11.21 15.20 -3.20
CA TYR A 183 11.92 15.80 -4.32
C TYR A 183 13.44 15.83 -4.06
N VAL A 184 14.20 15.25 -4.99
CA VAL A 184 15.67 15.22 -5.02
C VAL A 184 16.13 15.99 -6.24
N GLY A 185 16.55 17.24 -6.04
CA GLY A 185 17.03 18.11 -7.12
C GLY A 185 18.44 17.75 -7.60
N GLU A 186 18.83 18.36 -8.72
CA GLU A 186 20.10 18.10 -9.39
C GLU A 186 21.30 18.19 -8.43
N GLY A 187 22.10 17.14 -8.40
CA GLY A 187 23.32 17.05 -7.57
C GLY A 187 23.10 16.94 -6.05
N GLN A 188 21.85 16.94 -5.58
CA GLN A 188 21.56 16.79 -4.14
C GLN A 188 21.82 15.35 -3.69
N THR A 189 22.44 15.18 -2.53
CA THR A 189 22.76 13.84 -1.97
C THR A 189 22.46 13.71 -0.47
N LYS A 190 22.07 14.80 0.20
CA LYS A 190 21.89 14.81 1.67
C LYS A 190 20.46 15.11 2.08
N GLU A 191 20.05 14.51 3.21
CA GLU A 191 18.74 14.70 3.85
C GLU A 191 18.33 16.18 3.95
N THR A 192 19.25 17.03 4.42
CA THR A 192 19.00 18.46 4.65
C THR A 192 18.77 19.22 3.35
N GLU A 193 19.37 18.78 2.25
CA GLU A 193 19.19 19.39 0.92
C GLU A 193 17.78 19.05 0.42
N PHE A 194 17.41 17.77 0.43
CA PHE A 194 16.11 17.30 -0.03
C PHE A 194 14.94 17.95 0.72
N LEU A 195 15.03 18.00 2.06
CA LEU A 195 13.96 18.55 2.90
C LEU A 195 13.91 20.09 2.85
N SER A 196 15.01 20.76 2.50
CA SER A 196 15.02 22.22 2.40
C SER A 196 14.35 22.75 1.13
N ASN A 197 14.16 21.90 0.11
CA ASN A 197 13.43 22.27 -1.10
C ASN A 197 12.03 22.80 -0.77
N GLN A 198 11.71 23.99 -1.29
CA GLN A 198 10.39 24.62 -1.18
C GLN A 198 9.63 24.59 -2.50
N GLU A 199 10.34 24.43 -3.61
CA GLU A 199 9.83 24.35 -4.97
C GLU A 199 10.59 23.22 -5.70
N GLY A 200 10.04 22.75 -6.82
CA GLY A 200 10.69 21.78 -7.71
C GLY A 200 10.59 22.24 -9.17
N SER A 201 11.10 21.44 -10.10
CA SER A 201 11.06 21.74 -11.53
C SER A 201 9.66 21.64 -12.17
N SER A 202 9.57 21.92 -13.47
CA SER A 202 8.36 21.64 -14.27
C SER A 202 8.00 20.16 -14.23
N ALA A 203 8.98 19.27 -14.44
CA ALA A 203 8.76 17.82 -14.44
C ALA A 203 8.26 17.32 -13.08
N TRP A 204 8.72 17.91 -11.98
CA TRP A 204 8.19 17.64 -10.65
C TRP A 204 6.73 18.05 -10.51
N ASN A 205 6.36 19.25 -10.98
CA ASN A 205 4.97 19.72 -10.90
C ASN A 205 4.03 18.87 -11.76
N GLU A 206 4.45 18.53 -12.99
CA GLU A 206 3.73 17.60 -13.87
C GLU A 206 3.55 16.22 -13.20
N PHE A 207 4.59 15.71 -12.55
CA PHE A 207 4.49 14.46 -11.80
C PHE A 207 3.51 14.53 -10.62
N LEU A 208 3.46 15.66 -9.90
CA LEU A 208 2.46 15.84 -8.83
C LEU A 208 1.02 15.83 -9.36
N GLU A 209 0.77 16.39 -10.55
CA GLU A 209 -0.54 16.33 -11.21
C GLU A 209 -0.91 14.90 -11.62
N ILE A 210 0.06 14.08 -11.99
CA ILE A 210 -0.14 12.65 -12.25
C ILE A 210 -0.52 11.89 -10.97
N LEU A 211 -0.02 12.30 -9.79
CA LEU A 211 -0.33 11.64 -8.52
C LEU A 211 -1.75 11.97 -8.01
N GLY A 212 -2.25 13.19 -8.24
CA GLY A 212 -3.60 13.55 -7.84
C GLY A 212 -3.88 15.04 -7.87
N ASP A 213 -4.97 15.42 -7.22
CA ASP A 213 -5.45 16.79 -7.17
C ASP A 213 -4.76 17.57 -6.05
N LYS A 214 -4.42 18.83 -6.33
CA LYS A 214 -3.97 19.77 -5.31
C LYS A 214 -5.16 20.20 -4.45
N VAL A 215 -5.04 20.02 -3.13
CA VAL A 215 -6.10 20.33 -2.16
C VAL A 215 -5.62 21.32 -1.11
N THR A 216 -6.49 22.25 -0.72
CA THR A 216 -6.24 23.15 0.41
C THR A 216 -6.47 22.40 1.72
N LEU A 217 -5.50 22.45 2.64
CA LEU A 217 -5.57 21.73 3.92
C LEU A 217 -6.49 22.41 4.93
N MET A 218 -6.54 23.75 4.94
CA MET A 218 -7.40 24.50 5.85
C MET A 218 -8.88 24.18 5.54
N GLY A 219 -9.56 23.55 6.48
CA GLY A 219 -10.96 23.11 6.29
C GLY A 219 -11.13 21.81 5.51
N TRP A 220 -10.05 21.07 5.20
CA TRP A 220 -10.14 19.78 4.52
C TRP A 220 -10.91 18.76 5.36
N GLU A 221 -11.95 18.17 4.77
CA GLU A 221 -12.85 17.19 5.42
C GLU A 221 -12.53 15.73 5.06
N GLY A 222 -11.73 15.50 4.01
CA GLY A 222 -11.30 14.16 3.60
C GLY A 222 -10.20 13.59 4.50
N PHE A 223 -9.71 12.39 4.14
CA PHE A 223 -8.56 11.81 4.83
C PHE A 223 -7.34 12.74 4.75
N SER A 224 -6.81 13.15 5.90
CA SER A 224 -5.72 14.14 5.95
C SER A 224 -4.32 13.54 6.09
N GLY A 225 -4.16 12.23 6.22
CA GLY A 225 -2.85 11.59 6.44
C GLY A 225 -2.14 12.02 7.74
N GLY A 226 -2.82 12.76 8.63
CA GLY A 226 -2.21 13.39 9.80
C GLY A 226 -1.65 14.79 9.56
N LEU A 227 -1.85 15.37 8.37
CA LEU A 227 -1.62 16.79 8.09
C LEU A 227 -2.61 17.65 8.87
N ASN A 228 -2.16 18.86 9.25
CA ASN A 228 -2.99 19.78 10.01
C ASN A 228 -4.01 20.50 9.11
N THR A 229 -5.29 20.31 9.38
CA THR A 229 -6.41 20.91 8.62
C THR A 229 -7.05 22.12 9.29
N LYS A 230 -6.56 22.51 10.48
CA LYS A 230 -7.14 23.60 11.30
C LYS A 230 -6.23 24.82 11.39
N ARG A 231 -4.95 24.63 11.11
CA ARG A 231 -3.85 25.60 11.22
C ARG A 231 -2.78 25.19 10.21
N ASP A 232 -2.15 26.15 9.55
CA ASP A 232 -1.08 25.92 8.55
C ASP A 232 0.25 25.46 9.20
N ARG A 233 0.20 24.37 9.98
CA ARG A 233 1.35 23.78 10.67
C ARG A 233 2.08 22.75 9.82
N SER A 234 1.36 22.08 8.92
CA SER A 234 1.93 21.09 8.02
C SER A 234 2.20 21.64 6.62
N GLY A 235 1.64 22.79 6.27
CA GLY A 235 1.60 23.33 4.90
C GLY A 235 0.23 23.98 4.67
N LYS A 236 0.04 24.62 3.52
CA LYS A 236 -1.27 25.16 3.10
C LYS A 236 -2.03 24.20 2.20
N GLU A 237 -1.29 23.43 1.41
CA GLU A 237 -1.82 22.56 0.38
C GLU A 237 -1.12 21.20 0.44
N SER A 238 -1.73 20.21 -0.19
CA SER A 238 -1.08 18.93 -0.49
C SER A 238 -1.64 18.34 -1.77
N ILE A 239 -1.15 17.16 -2.16
CA ILE A 239 -1.75 16.34 -3.22
C ILE A 239 -2.58 15.24 -2.58
N PHE A 240 -3.77 15.00 -3.14
CA PHE A 240 -4.70 13.98 -2.70
C PHE A 240 -5.35 13.29 -3.89
N THR A 241 -5.64 12.00 -3.77
CA THR A 241 -6.46 11.32 -4.77
C THR A 241 -7.42 10.35 -4.13
N LYS A 242 -8.60 10.21 -4.74
CA LYS A 242 -9.46 9.05 -4.57
C LYS A 242 -9.25 8.11 -5.73
N TRP A 243 -9.05 6.84 -5.44
CA TRP A 243 -8.88 5.80 -6.46
C TRP A 243 -9.69 4.59 -6.03
N ASN A 244 -10.80 4.32 -6.72
CA ASN A 244 -11.86 3.42 -6.23
C ASN A 244 -12.34 3.86 -4.83
N ASP A 245 -12.38 2.95 -3.86
CA ASP A 245 -12.72 3.23 -2.45
C ASP A 245 -11.51 3.64 -1.59
N TYR A 246 -10.35 3.91 -2.24
CA TYR A 246 -9.12 4.29 -1.57
C TYR A 246 -8.92 5.79 -1.53
N GLU A 247 -8.50 6.30 -0.39
CA GLU A 247 -8.09 7.69 -0.21
C GLU A 247 -6.59 7.74 0.05
N ILE A 248 -5.85 8.45 -0.80
CA ILE A 248 -4.41 8.60 -0.68
C ILE A 248 -4.07 10.07 -0.44
N MET A 249 -3.47 10.34 0.71
CA MET A 249 -2.91 11.65 1.04
C MET A 249 -1.39 11.60 0.87
N TYR A 250 -0.84 12.48 0.05
CA TYR A 250 0.59 12.56 -0.15
C TYR A 250 1.23 13.55 0.84
N HIS A 251 2.36 13.20 1.43
CA HIS A 251 3.20 14.10 2.21
C HIS A 251 4.31 14.63 1.31
N VAL A 252 4.00 15.68 0.55
CA VAL A 252 4.86 16.22 -0.52
C VAL A 252 5.92 17.16 0.07
N SER A 253 7.21 16.84 -0.10
CA SER A 253 8.31 17.54 0.59
C SER A 253 8.34 19.04 0.36
N THR A 254 8.01 19.50 -0.85
CA THR A 254 7.98 20.92 -1.23
C THR A 254 6.73 21.65 -0.74
N LEU A 255 5.60 20.96 -0.54
CA LEU A 255 4.35 21.54 -0.03
C LEU A 255 4.26 21.53 1.50
N LEU A 256 5.07 20.68 2.16
CA LEU A 256 5.18 20.69 3.61
C LEU A 256 5.85 21.99 4.10
N LYS A 257 5.40 22.47 5.27
CA LYS A 257 5.88 23.72 5.83
C LYS A 257 7.41 23.73 6.02
N HIS A 258 8.07 24.67 5.36
CA HIS A 258 9.48 24.98 5.57
C HIS A 258 9.68 25.90 6.77
N SER A 259 10.79 25.73 7.48
CA SER A 259 11.21 26.62 8.57
C SER A 259 12.70 26.91 8.49
N GLU A 260 13.08 28.15 8.19
CA GLU A 260 14.49 28.59 8.17
C GLU A 260 15.16 28.43 9.54
N LYS A 261 14.37 28.49 10.63
CA LYS A 261 14.85 28.29 12.01
C LYS A 261 15.07 26.83 12.38
N ASP A 262 14.75 25.91 11.48
CA ASP A 262 14.88 24.47 11.69
C ASP A 262 15.67 23.85 10.52
N PRO A 263 17.01 23.90 10.54
CA PRO A 263 17.84 23.34 9.46
C PRO A 263 17.62 21.85 9.21
N GLN A 264 17.09 21.11 10.19
CA GLN A 264 16.77 19.67 10.06
C GLN A 264 15.38 19.43 9.48
N GLN A 265 14.56 20.48 9.33
CA GLN A 265 13.18 20.41 8.83
C GLN A 265 12.38 19.29 9.52
N ILE A 266 12.43 19.25 10.86
CA ILE A 266 11.87 18.19 11.70
C ILE A 266 10.39 17.95 11.39
N VAL A 267 9.63 19.01 11.06
CA VAL A 267 8.22 18.88 10.66
C VAL A 267 8.08 18.04 9.39
N LYS A 268 8.86 18.34 8.35
CA LYS A 268 8.84 17.57 7.10
C LYS A 268 9.28 16.14 7.33
N LYS A 269 10.39 15.95 8.05
CA LYS A 269 10.92 14.63 8.43
C LYS A 269 9.92 13.81 9.24
N LYS A 270 9.15 14.45 10.12
CA LYS A 270 8.11 13.78 10.91
C LYS A 270 6.97 13.25 10.04
N HIS A 271 6.67 13.86 8.91
CA HIS A 271 5.66 13.32 7.99
C HIS A 271 6.29 12.22 7.14
N ILE A 272 7.21 12.58 6.25
CA ILE A 272 7.81 11.66 5.25
C ILE A 272 8.56 10.50 5.91
N GLY A 273 9.34 10.79 6.95
CA GLY A 273 10.09 9.78 7.68
C GLY A 273 9.22 8.81 8.49
N ASN A 274 7.94 9.11 8.72
CA ASN A 274 7.01 8.20 9.39
C ASN A 274 6.08 7.46 8.41
N ASP A 275 6.24 7.64 7.10
CA ASP A 275 5.45 6.92 6.09
C ASP A 275 6.07 5.57 5.78
N VAL A 276 5.25 4.59 5.42
CA VAL A 276 5.73 3.23 5.14
C VAL A 276 6.33 3.18 3.74
N VAL A 277 5.69 3.86 2.80
CA VAL A 277 6.11 3.96 1.40
C VAL A 277 6.47 5.41 1.10
N VAL A 278 7.61 5.61 0.44
CA VAL A 278 8.05 6.93 -0.01
C VAL A 278 8.40 6.87 -1.50
N ILE A 279 7.80 7.78 -2.27
CA ILE A 279 8.17 8.03 -3.66
C ILE A 279 9.33 9.04 -3.65
N ILE A 280 10.41 8.72 -4.34
CA ILE A 280 11.59 9.57 -4.50
C ILE A 280 11.61 10.05 -5.94
N PHE A 281 11.34 11.33 -6.18
CA PHE A 281 11.46 11.93 -7.50
C PHE A 281 12.89 12.44 -7.69
N ILE A 282 13.61 11.87 -8.65
CA ILE A 282 15.00 12.21 -8.94
C ILE A 282 15.03 13.13 -10.15
N ASP A 283 15.37 14.39 -9.90
CA ASP A 283 15.45 15.45 -10.92
C ASP A 283 16.92 15.74 -11.23
N GLY A 284 17.56 14.81 -11.93
CA GLY A 284 18.98 14.83 -12.26
C GLY A 284 19.55 13.43 -12.50
N ASP A 285 20.88 13.34 -12.54
CA ASP A 285 21.61 12.09 -12.81
C ASP A 285 22.24 11.44 -11.56
N GLN A 286 22.10 12.08 -10.40
CA GLN A 286 22.53 11.51 -9.14
C GLN A 286 21.74 10.26 -8.77
N LYS A 287 22.41 9.34 -8.09
CA LYS A 287 21.78 8.20 -7.44
C LYS A 287 21.25 8.61 -6.07
N TYR A 288 20.15 8.00 -5.65
CA TYR A 288 19.64 8.18 -4.30
C TYR A 288 20.21 7.10 -3.37
N ASP A 289 20.88 7.51 -2.29
CA ASP A 289 21.27 6.60 -1.21
C ASP A 289 20.07 6.36 -0.28
N PRO A 290 19.56 5.11 -0.15
CA PRO A 290 18.45 4.81 0.75
C PRO A 290 18.74 5.09 2.24
N GLU A 291 20.01 5.23 2.63
CA GLU A 291 20.41 5.59 3.99
C GLU A 291 20.52 7.11 4.22
N SER A 292 20.35 7.92 3.17
CA SER A 292 20.42 9.39 3.26
C SER A 292 19.26 9.97 4.08
N LEU A 293 18.04 9.42 3.98
CA LEU A 293 16.90 9.75 4.85
C LEU A 293 16.67 8.62 5.86
N LYS A 294 17.30 8.72 7.04
CA LYS A 294 17.23 7.64 8.04
C LYS A 294 15.84 7.53 8.67
N SER A 295 15.14 6.43 8.35
CA SER A 295 13.84 6.12 8.92
C SER A 295 13.68 4.64 9.29
N LYS A 296 13.07 4.43 10.47
CA LYS A 296 12.61 3.10 10.88
C LYS A 296 11.29 2.70 10.21
N GLN A 297 10.45 3.67 9.83
CA GLN A 297 9.14 3.40 9.23
C GLN A 297 9.18 3.27 7.71
N ASN A 298 10.09 3.91 7.00
CA ASN A 298 10.20 3.70 5.55
C ASN A 298 10.61 2.24 5.31
N HIS A 299 9.78 1.48 4.62
CA HIS A 299 10.01 0.07 4.26
C HIS A 299 10.07 -0.13 2.75
N ILE A 300 9.54 0.81 1.98
CA ILE A 300 9.48 0.75 0.52
C ILE A 300 9.82 2.13 0.00
N LEU A 301 10.79 2.19 -0.92
CA LEU A 301 11.19 3.38 -1.64
C LEU A 301 10.93 3.14 -3.12
N ILE A 302 10.24 4.07 -3.77
CA ILE A 302 9.95 4.01 -5.21
C ILE A 302 10.64 5.20 -5.85
N ALA A 303 11.78 4.99 -6.50
CA ALA A 303 12.45 6.03 -7.26
C ALA A 303 11.74 6.21 -8.60
N VAL A 304 11.46 7.46 -8.96
CA VAL A 304 10.87 7.87 -10.23
C VAL A 304 11.77 8.94 -10.84
N LYS A 305 12.23 8.70 -12.06
CA LYS A 305 13.02 9.66 -12.83
C LYS A 305 12.31 9.97 -14.16
N PRO A 306 12.03 11.25 -14.47
CA PRO A 306 11.58 11.62 -15.82
C PRO A 306 12.74 11.41 -16.80
N ILE A 307 12.44 10.84 -17.96
CA ILE A 307 13.37 10.64 -19.07
C ILE A 307 12.68 11.06 -20.37
N ILE A 308 13.46 11.52 -21.35
CA ILE A 308 12.94 11.86 -22.68
C ILE A 308 13.33 10.72 -23.62
N ILE A 309 12.33 10.12 -24.28
CA ILE A 309 12.54 9.09 -25.32
C ILE A 309 11.66 9.49 -26.50
N ASN A 310 12.24 9.63 -27.69
CA ASN A 310 11.53 10.07 -28.89
C ASN A 310 10.72 11.37 -28.68
N GLU A 311 11.33 12.37 -28.04
CA GLU A 311 10.70 13.67 -27.71
C GLU A 311 9.50 13.60 -26.75
N GLU A 312 9.20 12.43 -26.18
CA GLU A 312 8.13 12.24 -25.20
C GLU A 312 8.69 12.02 -23.79
N THR A 313 8.08 12.67 -22.80
CA THR A 313 8.37 12.42 -21.38
C THR A 313 7.86 11.04 -20.99
N LYS A 314 8.77 10.19 -20.53
CA LYS A 314 8.49 8.89 -19.91
C LYS A 314 9.08 8.86 -18.51
N TYR A 315 8.74 7.83 -17.76
CA TYR A 315 9.20 7.69 -16.38
C TYR A 315 9.87 6.36 -16.14
N ARG A 316 11.14 6.42 -15.73
CA ARG A 316 11.87 5.26 -15.22
C ARG A 316 11.54 5.06 -13.76
N VAL A 317 11.28 3.82 -13.37
CA VAL A 317 10.93 3.47 -11.99
C VAL A 317 11.85 2.37 -11.45
N GLU A 318 12.35 2.54 -10.22
CA GLU A 318 13.01 1.48 -9.46
C GLU A 318 12.36 1.36 -8.08
N VAL A 319 12.34 0.16 -7.51
CA VAL A 319 11.74 -0.09 -6.20
C VAL A 319 12.76 -0.77 -5.30
N LEU A 320 13.02 -0.15 -4.15
CA LEU A 320 13.72 -0.79 -3.02
C LEU A 320 12.71 -1.18 -1.96
N THR A 321 12.89 -2.37 -1.39
CA THR A 321 12.11 -2.83 -0.24
C THR A 321 13.06 -3.26 0.87
N LYS A 322 12.67 -3.08 2.14
CA LYS A 322 13.41 -3.73 3.23
C LYS A 322 13.29 -5.25 3.08
N THR A 323 14.35 -5.98 3.40
CA THR A 323 14.42 -7.46 3.24
C THR A 323 13.32 -8.25 3.97
N ASN A 324 12.67 -7.64 4.97
CA ASN A 324 11.55 -8.24 5.70
C ASN A 324 10.17 -7.98 5.06
N VAL A 325 10.09 -7.23 3.97
CA VAL A 325 8.86 -6.97 3.22
C VAL A 325 8.65 -8.11 2.20
N PRO A 326 7.57 -8.90 2.30
CA PRO A 326 7.25 -9.89 1.30
C PRO A 326 7.17 -9.27 -0.09
N LYS A 327 7.59 -10.02 -1.10
CA LYS A 327 7.46 -9.62 -2.49
C LYS A 327 5.98 -9.47 -2.88
N TYR A 328 5.66 -8.48 -3.70
CA TYR A 328 4.27 -8.12 -4.02
C TYR A 328 4.10 -7.56 -5.45
N GLU A 329 2.87 -7.67 -5.96
CA GLU A 329 2.47 -7.17 -7.28
C GLU A 329 2.03 -5.68 -7.23
N PRO A 330 2.09 -4.96 -8.37
CA PRO A 330 2.61 -5.38 -9.67
C PRO A 330 4.14 -5.39 -9.73
N ARG A 331 4.73 -6.36 -10.43
CA ARG A 331 6.18 -6.37 -10.73
C ARG A 331 6.60 -5.30 -11.71
N LEU A 332 7.85 -4.84 -11.59
CA LEU A 332 8.47 -3.94 -12.56
C LEU A 332 8.64 -4.63 -13.93
N PRO A 333 8.27 -3.97 -15.04
CA PRO A 333 8.58 -4.46 -16.38
C PRO A 333 10.09 -4.36 -16.67
N ASN A 334 10.51 -4.96 -17.78
CA ASN A 334 11.87 -4.84 -18.29
C ASN A 334 11.84 -4.31 -19.75
N PRO A 335 12.29 -3.08 -20.03
CA PRO A 335 12.82 -2.09 -19.07
C PRO A 335 11.71 -1.50 -18.16
N PRO A 336 12.04 -0.93 -16.98
CA PRO A 336 11.06 -0.42 -16.03
C PRO A 336 10.62 1.02 -16.38
N ILE A 337 10.14 1.20 -17.61
CA ILE A 337 9.78 2.50 -18.19
C ILE A 337 8.26 2.54 -18.39
N PHE A 338 7.65 3.66 -18.01
CA PHE A 338 6.22 3.88 -18.09
C PHE A 338 5.91 5.16 -18.87
N ASN A 339 4.86 5.11 -19.68
CA ASN A 339 4.27 6.31 -20.27
C ASN A 339 3.47 7.09 -19.21
N GLN A 340 3.18 8.35 -19.50
CA GLN A 340 2.43 9.25 -18.60
C GLN A 340 1.03 8.71 -18.23
N ASP A 341 0.35 8.03 -19.16
CA ASP A 341 -0.96 7.42 -18.95
C ASP A 341 -0.91 6.13 -18.10
N GLN A 342 0.24 5.44 -18.08
CA GLN A 342 0.41 4.15 -17.38
C GLN A 342 0.97 4.29 -15.96
N ILE A 343 1.83 5.29 -15.74
CA ILE A 343 2.57 5.41 -14.49
C ILE A 343 1.64 5.65 -13.29
N ARG A 344 0.54 6.39 -13.48
CA ARG A 344 -0.42 6.68 -12.41
C ARG A 344 -0.98 5.41 -11.79
N ASP A 345 -1.53 4.53 -12.62
CA ASP A 345 -2.13 3.27 -12.16
C ASP A 345 -1.08 2.34 -11.56
N PHE A 346 0.13 2.29 -12.15
CA PHE A 346 1.24 1.53 -11.58
C PHE A 346 1.59 2.03 -10.17
N ILE A 347 1.86 3.32 -10.00
CA ILE A 347 2.24 3.92 -8.72
C ILE A 347 1.14 3.73 -7.68
N LEU A 348 -0.13 4.02 -8.02
CA LEU A 348 -1.26 3.86 -7.09
C LEU A 348 -1.40 2.42 -6.60
N THR A 349 -1.31 1.44 -7.52
CA THR A 349 -1.36 0.03 -7.16
C THR A 349 -0.16 -0.36 -6.30
N LYS A 350 1.05 0.05 -6.73
CA LYS A 350 2.31 -0.32 -6.08
C LYS A 350 2.41 0.23 -4.66
N VAL A 351 2.06 1.50 -4.43
CA VAL A 351 2.13 2.10 -3.09
C VAL A 351 1.11 1.49 -2.13
N CYS A 352 -0.13 1.26 -2.58
CA CYS A 352 -1.18 0.71 -1.74
C CYS A 352 -0.92 -0.77 -1.39
N GLN A 353 -0.48 -1.58 -2.38
CA GLN A 353 -0.11 -2.98 -2.12
C GLN A 353 1.13 -3.07 -1.26
N GLY A 354 2.14 -2.24 -1.55
CA GLY A 354 3.36 -2.17 -0.77
C GLY A 354 3.07 -1.87 0.70
N GLU A 355 2.25 -0.84 0.99
CA GLU A 355 1.89 -0.51 2.37
C GLU A 355 1.09 -1.64 3.04
N ARG A 356 0.11 -2.24 2.36
CA ARG A 356 -0.67 -3.37 2.90
C ARG A 356 0.20 -4.57 3.24
N VAL A 357 1.18 -4.88 2.40
CA VAL A 357 2.11 -6.00 2.62
C VAL A 357 3.08 -5.66 3.75
N ALA A 358 3.63 -4.45 3.79
CA ALA A 358 4.49 -4.00 4.88
C ALA A 358 3.76 -3.98 6.24
N GLN A 359 2.47 -3.63 6.27
CA GLN A 359 1.67 -3.66 7.50
C GLN A 359 1.47 -5.08 8.07
N LYS A 360 1.64 -6.13 7.25
CA LYS A 360 1.60 -7.52 7.67
C LYS A 360 2.92 -8.01 8.28
N THR A 361 3.94 -7.15 8.41
CA THR A 361 5.27 -7.53 8.90
C THR A 361 5.67 -6.77 10.16
N GLY A 362 6.58 -7.38 10.93
CA GLY A 362 7.26 -6.75 12.05
C GLY A 362 6.33 -6.10 13.08
N GLN A 363 6.62 -4.85 13.44
CA GLN A 363 5.90 -4.14 14.50
C GLN A 363 4.49 -3.67 14.09
N PHE A 364 4.22 -3.57 12.78
CA PHE A 364 2.93 -3.07 12.30
C PHE A 364 1.81 -4.06 12.58
N ILE A 365 2.05 -5.35 12.28
CA ILE A 365 1.07 -6.40 12.52
C ILE A 365 0.79 -6.57 14.01
N GLU A 366 1.80 -6.45 14.88
CA GLU A 366 1.62 -6.54 16.34
C GLU A 366 0.67 -5.49 16.91
N ARG A 367 0.64 -4.27 16.34
CA ARG A 367 -0.31 -3.24 16.73
C ARG A 367 -1.75 -3.65 16.40
N TYR A 368 -1.97 -4.17 15.19
CA TYR A 368 -3.28 -4.67 14.76
C TYR A 368 -3.72 -5.89 15.56
N LEU A 369 -2.82 -6.85 15.82
CA LEU A 369 -3.12 -8.04 16.63
C LEU A 369 -3.51 -7.68 18.08
N ARG A 370 -2.85 -6.69 18.69
CA ARG A 370 -3.24 -6.17 20.02
C ARG A 370 -4.62 -5.52 20.00
N PHE A 371 -4.93 -4.76 18.96
CA PHE A 371 -6.26 -4.20 18.77
C PHE A 371 -7.33 -5.29 18.63
N ARG A 372 -7.10 -6.30 17.77
CA ARG A 372 -8.00 -7.46 17.62
C ARG A 372 -8.22 -8.18 18.95
N GLU A 373 -7.15 -8.47 19.67
CA GLU A 373 -7.21 -9.13 20.99
C GLU A 373 -8.04 -8.31 21.99
N ALA A 374 -7.87 -6.98 22.01
CA ALA A 374 -8.64 -6.10 22.88
C ALA A 374 -10.14 -6.12 22.54
N VAL A 375 -10.50 -6.09 21.26
CA VAL A 375 -11.90 -6.21 20.80
C VAL A 375 -12.49 -7.56 21.21
N LEU A 376 -11.81 -8.67 20.90
CA LEU A 376 -12.29 -10.01 21.24
C LEU A 376 -12.47 -10.19 22.75
N LYS A 377 -11.51 -9.71 23.55
CA LYS A 377 -11.58 -9.76 25.01
C LYS A 377 -12.75 -8.92 25.55
N LYS A 378 -13.02 -7.76 24.96
CA LYS A 378 -14.16 -6.89 25.32
C LYS A 378 -15.48 -7.61 25.08
N ILE A 379 -15.67 -8.20 23.90
CA ILE A 379 -16.87 -8.98 23.57
C ILE A 379 -17.01 -10.17 24.53
N VAL A 380 -15.97 -10.99 24.68
CA VAL A 380 -16.03 -12.21 25.48
C VAL A 380 -16.34 -11.92 26.96
N ASN A 381 -15.68 -10.93 27.57
CA ASN A 381 -15.92 -10.56 28.96
C ASN A 381 -17.33 -10.01 29.23
N ARG A 382 -18.01 -9.49 28.19
CA ARG A 382 -19.40 -9.02 28.32
C ARG A 382 -20.36 -10.18 28.57
N TYR A 383 -20.10 -11.35 27.99
CA TYR A 383 -21.03 -12.48 27.99
C TYR A 383 -20.57 -13.69 28.81
N ILE A 384 -19.26 -13.88 28.99
CA ILE A 384 -18.68 -14.98 29.76
C ILE A 384 -18.08 -14.41 31.05
N LYS A 385 -18.68 -14.77 32.18
CA LYS A 385 -18.18 -14.44 33.52
C LYS A 385 -17.16 -15.45 34.05
#